data_AF-A0A3D0N8S2-F1
#
_entry.id   AF-A0A3D0N8S2-F1
#
_cell.length_a   1.000
_cell.length_b   1.000
_cell.length_c   1.000
_cell.angle_alpha   90.00
_cell.angle_beta   90.00
_cell.angle_gamma   90.00
#
_symmetry.space_group_name_H-M   'P 1'
#
loop_
_entity.id
_entity.type
_entity.pdbx_description
1 polymer ?
#
loop_
_entity_poly.entity_id
_entity_poly.type
_entity_poly.pdbx_seq_one_letter_code
_entity_poly.pdbx_strand_id
1 'polypeptide(L)'
;MAGFITSVLINGLSRYYQLSGDERLPECIDRGVTFLDLDTWHEQWRGWRYTSCPATALHGVSQPGVTMMAHVNGARFGSNPEHLRVLGVAWEEKFGKLLRVNMSQGFGKAWTSTMYGCAETAGILARRGEE
;
A
#
# COMPACT_ATOMS: atom_id res chain seq x y z
N MET A 1 -4.10 -8.30 -13.43
CA MET A 1 -3.01 -8.80 -12.56
C MET A 1 -3.52 -8.98 -11.13
N ALA A 2 -2.88 -9.79 -10.29
CA ALA A 2 -3.19 -9.77 -8.85
C ALA A 2 -2.49 -8.55 -8.21
N GLY A 3 -3.27 -7.61 -7.65
CA GLY A 3 -2.74 -6.39 -7.02
C GLY A 3 -1.80 -6.74 -5.86
N PHE A 4 -2.18 -7.72 -5.04
CA PHE A 4 -1.34 -8.20 -3.95
C PHE A 4 0.05 -8.66 -4.41
N ILE A 5 0.12 -9.51 -5.46
CA ILE A 5 1.41 -10.02 -5.97
C ILE A 5 2.25 -8.88 -6.53
N THR A 6 1.61 -7.92 -7.20
CA THR A 6 2.29 -6.73 -7.73
C THR A 6 2.90 -5.90 -6.61
N SER A 7 2.19 -5.71 -5.49
CA SER A 7 2.73 -5.06 -4.28
C SER A 7 3.96 -5.79 -3.72
N VAL A 8 3.93 -7.13 -3.68
CA VAL A 8 5.09 -7.94 -3.23
C VAL A 8 6.30 -7.68 -4.14
N LEU A 9 6.11 -7.68 -5.46
CA LEU A 9 7.18 -7.41 -6.42
C LEU A 9 7.76 -6.00 -6.25
N ILE A 10 6.91 -4.98 -6.12
CA ILE A 10 7.36 -3.59 -5.91
C ILE A 10 8.17 -3.47 -4.62
N ASN A 11 7.72 -4.10 -3.53
CA ASN A 11 8.45 -4.10 -2.27
C ASN A 11 9.82 -4.78 -2.41
N GLY A 12 9.89 -5.89 -3.13
CA GLY A 12 11.14 -6.59 -3.45
C GLY A 12 12.10 -5.73 -4.27
N LEU A 13 11.62 -5.10 -5.35
CA LEU A 13 12.40 -4.18 -6.19
C LEU A 13 12.90 -2.99 -5.39
N SER A 14 12.05 -2.43 -4.52
CA SER A 14 12.41 -1.32 -3.63
C SER A 14 13.52 -1.71 -2.67
N ARG A 15 13.44 -2.92 -2.09
CA ARG A 15 14.50 -3.44 -1.23
C ARG A 15 15.80 -3.70 -2.01
N TYR A 16 15.69 -4.23 -3.22
CA TYR A 16 16.85 -4.46 -4.08
C TYR A 16 17.51 -3.13 -4.48
N TYR A 17 16.74 -2.10 -4.83
CA TYR A 17 17.26 -0.75 -5.08
C TYR A 17 18.06 -0.22 -3.90
N GLN A 18 17.50 -0.29 -2.68
CA GLN A 18 18.20 0.16 -1.47
C GLN A 18 19.54 -0.55 -1.23
N LEU A 19 19.68 -1.80 -1.69
CA LEU A 19 20.89 -2.60 -1.50
C LEU A 19 21.90 -2.45 -2.64
N SER A 20 21.42 -2.21 -3.86
CA SER A 20 22.25 -2.19 -5.08
C SER A 20 22.57 -0.78 -5.58
N GLY A 21 21.73 0.20 -5.29
CA GLY A 21 21.80 1.54 -5.89
C GLY A 21 21.44 1.59 -7.37
N ASP A 22 20.78 0.57 -7.94
CA ASP A 22 20.43 0.55 -9.36
C ASP A 22 19.44 1.67 -9.72
N GLU A 23 19.95 2.74 -10.34
CA GLU A 23 19.24 3.97 -10.66
C GLU A 23 18.08 3.80 -11.66
N ARG A 24 17.96 2.63 -12.30
CA ARG A 24 16.82 2.33 -13.19
C ARG A 24 15.54 2.02 -12.41
N LEU A 25 15.65 1.67 -11.13
CA LEU A 25 14.54 1.13 -10.35
C LEU A 25 13.56 2.15 -9.79
N PRO A 26 13.95 3.38 -9.40
CA PRO A 26 12.99 4.40 -8.95
C PRO A 26 11.83 4.61 -9.95
N GLU A 27 12.13 4.76 -11.25
CA GLU A 27 11.10 4.90 -12.28
C GLU A 27 10.22 3.65 -12.39
N CYS A 28 10.83 2.45 -12.35
CA CYS A 28 10.08 1.19 -12.37
C CYS A 28 9.14 1.05 -11.16
N ILE A 29 9.57 1.51 -9.98
CA ILE A 29 8.76 1.51 -8.75
C ILE A 29 7.58 2.47 -8.89
N ASP A 30 7.82 3.71 -9.31
CA ASP A 30 6.78 4.73 -9.55
C ASP A 30 5.72 4.23 -10.55
N ARG A 31 6.17 3.67 -11.68
CA ARG A 31 5.28 3.08 -12.68
C ARG A 31 4.52 1.86 -12.16
N GLY A 32 5.16 1.04 -11.35
CA GLY A 32 4.54 -0.14 -10.72
C GLY A 32 3.42 0.25 -9.76
N VAL A 33 3.63 1.27 -8.93
CA VAL A 33 2.59 1.79 -8.02
C VAL A 33 1.49 2.49 -8.81
N THR A 34 1.84 3.25 -9.85
CA THR A 34 0.85 3.88 -10.75
C THR A 34 -0.05 2.83 -11.41
N PHE A 35 0.50 1.71 -11.84
CA PHE A 35 -0.29 0.59 -12.34
C PHE A 35 -1.24 0.03 -11.26
N LEU A 36 -0.78 -0.14 -10.01
CA LEU A 36 -1.63 -0.58 -8.90
C LEU A 36 -2.80 0.37 -8.65
N ASP A 37 -2.54 1.68 -8.66
CA ASP A 37 -3.56 2.71 -8.50
C ASP A 37 -4.61 2.60 -9.59
N LEU A 38 -4.21 2.58 -10.85
CA LEU A 38 -5.15 2.55 -11.98
C LEU A 38 -5.97 1.25 -12.06
N ASP A 39 -5.37 0.12 -11.67
CA ASP A 39 -5.92 -1.22 -11.92
C ASP A 39 -6.69 -1.78 -10.73
N THR A 40 -6.36 -1.36 -9.49
CA THR A 40 -6.90 -1.99 -8.28
C THR A 40 -7.46 -1.03 -7.24
N TRP A 41 -7.14 0.27 -7.27
CA TRP A 41 -7.69 1.24 -6.34
C TRP A 41 -9.18 1.52 -6.63
N HIS A 42 -9.97 1.66 -5.57
CA HIS A 42 -11.37 2.07 -5.65
C HIS A 42 -11.68 3.16 -4.63
N GLU A 43 -11.93 4.37 -5.13
CA GLU A 43 -12.27 5.54 -4.31
C GLU A 43 -13.46 5.28 -3.38
N GLN A 44 -14.53 4.65 -3.89
CA GLN A 44 -15.74 4.38 -3.11
C GLN A 44 -15.49 3.48 -1.89
N TRP A 45 -14.46 2.63 -1.93
CA TRP A 45 -14.13 1.74 -0.81
C TRP A 45 -12.88 2.16 -0.06
N ARG A 46 -12.20 3.21 -0.55
CA ARG A 46 -10.98 3.75 0.05
C ARG A 46 -9.93 2.65 0.25
N GLY A 47 -9.80 1.78 -0.75
CA GLY A 47 -8.95 0.59 -0.70
C GLY A 47 -8.74 -0.08 -2.06
N TRP A 48 -7.95 -1.16 -2.06
CA TRP A 48 -7.59 -1.88 -3.29
C TRP A 48 -8.31 -3.24 -3.40
N ARG A 49 -8.56 -3.66 -4.64
CA ARG A 49 -8.96 -5.05 -4.94
C ARG A 49 -7.78 -6.01 -4.80
N TYR A 50 -8.11 -7.27 -4.52
CA TYR A 50 -7.13 -8.35 -4.57
C TYR A 50 -6.59 -8.59 -5.99
N THR A 51 -7.45 -8.48 -7.02
CA THR A 51 -7.07 -8.60 -8.43
C THR A 51 -7.71 -7.51 -9.28
N SER A 52 -7.14 -7.29 -10.46
CA SER A 52 -7.67 -6.42 -11.51
C SER A 52 -9.01 -6.88 -12.10
N CYS A 53 -9.38 -8.15 -11.91
CA CYS A 53 -10.58 -8.70 -12.52
C CYS A 53 -11.81 -8.05 -11.88
N PRO A 54 -12.67 -7.34 -12.64
CA PRO A 54 -13.83 -6.65 -12.09
C PRO A 54 -14.84 -7.60 -11.44
N ALA A 55 -14.85 -8.87 -11.88
CA ALA A 55 -15.75 -9.92 -11.43
C ALA A 55 -15.30 -10.62 -10.14
N THR A 56 -14.08 -10.36 -9.63
CA THR A 56 -13.64 -10.92 -8.34
C THR A 56 -14.38 -10.23 -7.19
N ALA A 57 -14.86 -11.02 -6.22
CA ALA A 57 -15.55 -10.54 -5.04
C ALA A 57 -14.79 -9.41 -4.35
N LEU A 58 -15.53 -8.39 -3.94
CA LEU A 58 -15.04 -7.10 -3.42
C LEU A 58 -14.55 -7.17 -1.98
N HIS A 59 -13.92 -8.28 -1.59
CA HIS A 59 -13.45 -8.48 -0.21
C HIS A 59 -12.12 -7.76 0.09
N GLY A 60 -11.70 -6.83 -0.79
CA GLY A 60 -10.46 -6.08 -0.66
C GLY A 60 -9.21 -6.97 -0.76
N VAL A 61 -8.03 -6.37 -0.64
CA VAL A 61 -6.78 -7.13 -0.44
C VAL A 61 -6.80 -7.72 0.97
N SER A 62 -6.57 -9.04 1.10
CA SER A 62 -6.51 -9.72 2.41
C SER A 62 -5.37 -9.22 3.31
N GLN A 63 -4.39 -8.52 2.75
CA GLN A 63 -3.24 -7.95 3.45
C GLN A 63 -2.96 -6.51 2.96
N PRO A 64 -3.77 -5.53 3.38
CA PRO A 64 -3.64 -4.14 2.91
C PRO A 64 -2.29 -3.52 3.26
N GLY A 65 -1.64 -3.98 4.33
CA GLY A 65 -0.32 -3.52 4.73
C GLY A 65 0.77 -3.70 3.66
N VAL A 66 0.71 -4.78 2.88
CA VAL A 66 1.70 -5.06 1.83
C VAL A 66 1.57 -4.06 0.69
N THR A 67 0.33 -3.73 0.31
CA THR A 67 0.03 -2.72 -0.70
C THR A 67 0.36 -1.31 -0.21
N MET A 68 0.08 -1.00 1.06
CA MET A 68 0.50 0.27 1.65
C MET A 68 2.02 0.45 1.65
N MET A 69 2.78 -0.60 1.96
CA MET A 69 4.24 -0.55 1.87
C MET A 69 4.73 -0.30 0.43
N ALA A 70 4.03 -0.84 -0.58
CA ALA A 70 4.35 -0.55 -1.97
C ALA A 70 4.12 0.94 -2.30
N HIS A 71 3.04 1.54 -1.81
CA HIS A 71 2.76 2.97 -1.99
C HIS A 71 3.73 3.86 -1.22
N VAL A 72 4.16 3.45 -0.04
CA VAL A 72 5.27 4.11 0.68
C VAL A 72 6.52 4.15 -0.20
N ASN A 73 6.85 3.06 -0.88
CA ASN A 73 8.01 3.04 -1.78
C ASN A 73 7.80 3.92 -3.02
N GLY A 74 6.60 3.93 -3.60
CA GLY A 74 6.22 4.87 -4.66
C GLY A 74 6.39 6.33 -4.22
N ALA A 75 5.90 6.68 -3.03
CA ALA A 75 6.03 8.02 -2.47
C ALA A 75 7.48 8.40 -2.10
N ARG A 76 8.36 7.42 -1.83
CA ARG A 76 9.76 7.63 -1.48
C ARG A 76 10.65 7.85 -2.69
N PHE A 77 10.43 7.06 -3.74
CA PHE A 77 11.35 6.99 -4.89
C PHE A 77 10.76 7.58 -6.17
N GLY A 78 9.44 7.64 -6.25
CA GLY A 78 8.71 8.17 -7.38
C GLY A 78 8.45 9.67 -7.26
N SER A 79 7.82 10.20 -8.32
CA SER A 79 7.45 11.60 -8.44
C SER A 79 5.95 11.82 -8.50
N ASN A 80 5.15 10.76 -8.60
CA ASN A 80 3.70 10.88 -8.74
C ASN A 80 3.03 11.24 -7.39
N PRO A 81 2.42 12.44 -7.27
CA PRO A 81 1.78 12.85 -6.01
C PRO A 81 0.54 12.01 -5.65
N GLU A 82 -0.07 11.31 -6.62
CA GLU A 82 -1.24 10.46 -6.37
C GLU A 82 -0.93 9.32 -5.39
N HIS A 83 0.30 8.80 -5.37
CA HIS A 83 0.69 7.74 -4.44
C HIS A 83 0.50 8.16 -2.99
N LEU A 84 0.81 9.41 -2.67
CA LEU A 84 0.62 9.97 -1.33
C LEU A 84 -0.86 10.18 -1.02
N ARG A 85 -1.64 10.71 -1.99
CA ARG A 85 -3.07 10.92 -1.81
C ARG A 85 -3.79 9.60 -1.52
N VAL A 86 -3.57 8.60 -2.36
CA VAL A 86 -4.13 7.25 -2.19
C VAL A 86 -3.70 6.65 -0.85
N LEU A 87 -2.41 6.74 -0.51
CA LEU A 87 -1.89 6.24 0.76
C LEU A 87 -2.54 6.91 1.97
N GLY A 88 -2.77 8.22 1.92
CA GLY A 88 -3.45 8.98 2.98
C GLY A 88 -4.90 8.54 3.17
N VAL A 89 -5.67 8.45 2.08
CA VAL A 89 -7.07 8.00 2.11
C VAL A 89 -7.19 6.57 2.65
N ALA A 90 -6.30 5.67 2.20
CA ALA A 90 -6.25 4.29 2.66
C ALA A 90 -5.82 4.18 4.13
N TRP A 91 -4.88 5.02 4.58
CA TRP A 91 -4.45 5.10 5.97
C TRP A 91 -5.61 5.49 6.89
N GLU A 92 -6.34 6.55 6.56
CA GLU A 92 -7.51 7.00 7.33
C GLU A 92 -8.55 5.88 7.45
N GLU A 93 -8.87 5.22 6.34
CA GLU A 93 -9.85 4.13 6.29
C GLU A 93 -9.41 2.95 7.16
N LYS A 94 -8.16 2.52 7.01
CA LYS A 94 -7.60 1.39 7.75
C LYS A 94 -7.49 1.69 9.25
N PHE A 95 -6.96 2.85 9.61
CA PHE A 95 -6.80 3.24 11.01
C PHE A 95 -8.16 3.45 11.68
N GLY A 96 -9.12 4.06 10.98
CA GLY A 96 -10.51 4.17 11.44
C GLY A 96 -11.16 2.82 11.74
N LYS A 97 -10.91 1.79 10.91
CA LYS A 97 -11.36 0.41 11.17
C LYS A 97 -10.68 -0.21 12.39
N LEU A 98 -9.37 0.02 12.55
CA LEU A 98 -8.61 -0.49 13.70
C LEU A 98 -9.12 0.07 15.03
N LEU A 99 -9.54 1.33 15.07
CA LEU A 99 -10.12 1.95 16.27
C LEU A 99 -11.47 1.34 16.70
N ARG A 100 -12.17 0.65 15.79
CA ARG A 100 -13.51 0.08 16.02
C ARG A 100 -13.51 -1.44 16.11
N VAL A 101 -12.34 -2.07 16.02
CA VAL A 101 -12.25 -3.53 15.95
C VAL A 101 -12.54 -4.15 17.32
N ASN A 102 -13.40 -5.17 17.36
CA ASN A 102 -13.66 -5.94 18.58
C ASN A 102 -12.63 -7.07 18.71
N MET A 103 -12.04 -7.18 19.90
CA MET A 103 -11.07 -8.24 20.18
C MET A 103 -11.76 -9.60 20.29
N SER A 104 -11.23 -10.60 19.58
CA SER A 104 -11.73 -11.98 19.57
C SER A 104 -10.58 -12.99 19.42
N GLN A 105 -10.88 -14.29 19.45
CA GLN A 105 -9.88 -15.32 19.23
C GLN A 105 -9.21 -15.15 17.86
N GLY A 106 -7.88 -15.20 17.82
CA GLY A 106 -7.11 -14.95 16.59
C GLY A 106 -6.81 -13.49 16.30
N PHE A 107 -7.28 -12.56 17.15
CA PHE A 107 -7.04 -11.11 16.99
C PHE A 107 -5.57 -10.76 16.84
N GLY A 108 -4.67 -11.33 17.64
CA GLY A 108 -3.23 -11.02 17.53
C GLY A 108 -2.65 -11.32 16.15
N LYS A 109 -3.07 -12.41 15.49
CA LYS A 109 -2.61 -12.75 14.13
C LYS A 109 -3.17 -11.75 13.11
N ALA A 110 -4.46 -11.44 13.20
CA ALA A 110 -5.11 -10.46 12.34
C ALA A 110 -4.48 -9.07 12.52
N TRP A 111 -4.21 -8.67 13.76
CA TRP A 111 -3.57 -7.41 14.11
C TRP A 111 -2.18 -7.29 13.49
N THR A 112 -1.29 -8.26 13.69
CA THR A 112 0.06 -8.22 13.12
C THR A 112 0.03 -8.12 11.59
N SER A 113 -0.84 -8.89 10.93
CA SER A 113 -0.99 -8.81 9.46
C SER A 113 -1.54 -7.45 9.00
N THR A 114 -2.43 -6.86 9.80
CA THR A 114 -3.00 -5.54 9.50
C THR A 114 -1.98 -4.45 9.72
N MET A 115 -1.16 -4.52 10.77
CA MET A 115 -0.19 -3.47 11.12
C MET A 115 1.04 -3.40 10.21
N TYR A 116 1.26 -4.38 9.34
CA TYR A 116 2.35 -4.33 8.37
C TYR A 116 2.28 -3.05 7.50
N GLY A 117 3.43 -2.43 7.26
CA GLY A 117 3.57 -1.18 6.51
C GLY A 117 3.04 0.08 7.23
N CYS A 118 2.41 -0.05 8.41
CA CYS A 118 1.82 1.10 9.10
C CYS A 118 2.86 2.09 9.63
N ALA A 119 3.97 1.59 10.17
CA ALA A 119 5.01 2.46 10.74
C ALA A 119 5.67 3.31 9.63
N GLU A 120 5.96 2.68 8.49
CA GLU A 120 6.54 3.36 7.34
C GLU A 120 5.54 4.32 6.69
N THR A 121 4.26 3.96 6.66
CA THR A 121 3.18 4.85 6.21
C THR A 121 3.09 6.08 7.10
N ALA A 122 2.99 5.89 8.42
CA ALA A 122 2.94 6.99 9.38
C ALA A 122 4.17 7.90 9.25
N GLY A 123 5.37 7.32 9.08
CA GLY A 123 6.59 8.08 8.88
C GLY A 123 6.61 8.91 7.59
N ILE A 124 6.05 8.39 6.49
CA ILE A 124 5.94 9.14 5.23
C ILE A 124 4.90 10.26 5.33
N LEU A 125 3.73 9.97 5.91
CA LEU A 125 2.65 10.95 6.05
C LEU A 125 3.03 12.08 7.03
N ALA A 126 3.75 11.77 8.12
CA ALA A 126 4.15 12.78 9.10
C ALA A 126 5.19 13.77 8.56
N ARG A 127 6.14 13.32 7.74
CA ARG A 127 7.24 14.17 7.23
C ARG A 127 6.83 15.17 6.16
N ARG A 128 5.66 15.01 5.54
CA ARG A 128 5.19 15.89 4.46
C ARG A 128 4.00 16.78 4.84
N GLY A 129 3.58 16.74 6.12
CA GLY A 129 2.67 17.75 6.67
C GLY A 129 3.38 19.05 7.11
N GLU A 130 4.70 19.11 6.95
CA GLU A 130 5.58 20.21 7.37
C GLU A 130 6.13 21.05 6.20
N GLU A 131 5.77 20.71 4.95
CA GLU A 131 6.05 21.52 3.73
C GLU A 131 4.81 22.33 3.32
#